data_AF-A0ABD1W6J4-F1
#
_entry.id   AF-A0ABD1W6J4-F1
#
_cell.length_a   1.000
_cell.length_b   1.000
_cell.length_c   1.000
_cell.angle_alpha   90.00
_cell.angle_beta   90.00
_cell.angle_gamma   90.00
#
_symmetry.space_group_name_H-M   'P 1'
#
loop_
_entity.id
_entity.type
_entity.pdbx_description
1 polymer ?
#
loop_
_entity_poly.entity_id
_entity_poly.type
_entity_poly.pdbx_seq_one_letter_code
_entity_poly.pdbx_strand_id
1 'polypeptide(L)'
;MSAYENVVVGKLRLKGKALDVKTGGIGKKKKHKKQYNQLSHAVGYELTGGSDEPSMDLIGADSEKEKTRHGDCLTPAERRYLECWQKIDLQRLAKTANKSHRDRIQEFNHYLANLSEHYDIPKVGPG
;
A
#
# COMPACT_ATOMS: atom_id res chain seq x y z
N MET A 1 24.70 18.11 -43.54
CA MET A 1 23.32 18.55 -43.76
C MET A 1 22.52 18.27 -42.49
N SER A 2 21.77 19.22 -41.96
CA SER A 2 21.12 19.10 -40.65
C SER A 2 19.90 18.17 -40.71
N ALA A 3 19.76 17.27 -39.74
CA ALA A 3 18.76 16.18 -39.75
C ALA A 3 17.28 16.63 -39.64
N TYR A 4 17.03 17.94 -39.49
CA TYR A 4 15.71 18.50 -39.18
C TYR A 4 15.13 19.42 -40.26
N GLU A 5 15.77 19.52 -41.42
CA GLU A 5 15.35 20.42 -42.51
C GLU A 5 13.98 20.05 -43.11
N ASN A 6 13.56 18.78 -42.99
CA ASN A 6 12.31 18.27 -43.58
C ASN A 6 11.15 18.12 -42.56
N VAL A 7 11.28 18.66 -41.34
CA VAL A 7 10.26 18.48 -40.30
C VAL A 7 9.16 19.52 -40.42
N VAL A 8 7.93 19.07 -40.71
CA VAL A 8 6.74 19.92 -40.82
C VAL A 8 6.22 20.27 -39.42
N VAL A 9 6.39 21.52 -38.99
CA VAL A 9 6.07 22.01 -37.62
C VAL A 9 4.60 22.41 -37.44
N GLY A 10 3.67 21.75 -38.14
CA GLY A 10 2.24 22.12 -38.18
C GLY A 10 1.31 21.06 -37.56
N LYS A 11 0.14 21.49 -37.06
CA LYS A 11 -0.91 20.55 -36.63
C LYS A 11 -1.34 19.68 -37.81
N LEU A 12 -1.16 18.37 -37.70
CA LEU A 12 -1.52 17.39 -38.73
C LEU A 12 -3.00 17.54 -39.14
N ARG A 13 -3.23 17.71 -40.45
CA ARG A 13 -4.56 17.75 -41.06
C ARG A 13 -4.65 16.66 -42.12
N LEU A 14 -5.78 15.95 -42.16
CA LEU A 14 -6.04 14.92 -43.17
C LEU A 14 -6.65 15.58 -44.40
N LYS A 15 -6.21 15.16 -45.60
CA LYS A 15 -6.74 15.68 -46.87
C LYS A 15 -8.23 15.37 -46.95
N GLY A 16 -9.06 16.41 -46.93
CA GLY A 16 -10.50 16.32 -47.13
C GLY A 16 -11.37 16.62 -45.91
N LYS A 17 -10.86 16.56 -44.66
CA LYS A 17 -11.61 16.95 -43.45
C LYS A 17 -10.65 17.39 -42.33
N ALA A 18 -11.02 18.43 -41.57
CA ALA A 18 -10.30 18.76 -40.35
C ALA A 18 -10.50 17.62 -39.34
N LEU A 19 -9.40 17.10 -38.77
CA LEU A 19 -9.44 16.24 -37.58
C LEU A 19 -10.19 17.01 -36.47
N ASP A 20 -11.41 16.57 -36.15
CA ASP A 20 -12.19 17.04 -35.00
C ASP A 20 -11.61 16.44 -33.71
N VAL A 21 -10.35 16.77 -33.45
CA VAL A 21 -9.78 16.60 -32.11
C VAL A 21 -10.43 17.70 -31.30
N LYS A 22 -11.46 17.31 -30.51
CA LYS A 22 -12.14 18.16 -29.54
C LYS A 22 -11.16 19.14 -28.92
N THR A 23 -11.18 20.39 -29.37
CA THR A 23 -10.44 21.51 -28.78
C THR A 23 -11.15 22.00 -27.51
N GLY A 24 -11.80 21.10 -26.78
CA GLY A 24 -12.36 21.34 -25.47
C GLY A 24 -11.44 20.65 -24.49
N GLY A 25 -10.67 21.43 -23.73
CA GLY A 25 -9.91 20.92 -22.60
C GLY A 25 -10.82 20.01 -21.78
N ILE A 26 -10.37 18.77 -21.55
CA ILE A 26 -11.06 17.81 -20.69
C ILE A 26 -11.28 18.53 -19.37
N GLY A 27 -12.52 18.92 -19.09
CA GLY A 27 -12.88 19.54 -17.83
C GLY A 27 -12.48 18.57 -16.73
N LYS A 28 -11.44 18.92 -15.97
CA LYS A 28 -11.00 18.14 -14.82
C LYS A 28 -12.18 18.12 -13.85
N LYS A 29 -12.91 17.00 -13.79
CA LYS A 29 -13.90 16.78 -12.74
C LYS A 29 -13.16 16.92 -11.41
N LYS A 30 -13.60 17.85 -10.57
CA LYS A 30 -13.04 18.09 -9.24
C LYS A 30 -13.18 16.79 -8.46
N LYS A 31 -12.08 16.07 -8.24
CA LYS A 31 -12.08 14.88 -7.39
C LYS A 31 -12.47 15.34 -5.98
N HIS A 32 -13.57 14.82 -5.45
CA HIS A 32 -13.84 14.95 -4.02
C HIS A 32 -12.71 14.21 -3.30
N LYS A 33 -11.85 14.97 -2.63
CA LYS A 33 -10.83 14.44 -1.73
C LYS A 33 -11.58 13.88 -0.53
N LYS A 34 -11.94 12.60 -0.58
CA LYS A 34 -12.24 11.86 0.66
C LYS A 34 -10.95 11.91 1.48
N GLN A 35 -11.00 12.58 2.61
CA GLN A 35 -9.93 12.55 3.59
C GLN A 35 -9.85 11.10 4.10
N TYR A 36 -9.00 10.29 3.49
CA TYR A 36 -8.49 9.10 4.15
C TYR A 36 -7.39 9.61 5.07
N ASN A 37 -7.79 10.02 6.27
CA ASN A 37 -6.88 10.39 7.32
C ASN A 37 -7.24 9.55 8.53
N GLN A 38 -6.22 9.04 9.21
CA GLN A 38 -6.24 8.11 10.35
C GLN A 38 -6.19 6.61 10.01
N LEU A 39 -5.12 6.16 9.35
CA LEU A 39 -4.60 4.80 9.62
C LEU A 39 -3.06 4.74 9.69
N SER A 40 -2.36 5.88 9.69
CA SER A 40 -0.89 5.89 9.65
C SER A 40 -0.21 6.37 10.93
N HIS A 41 -0.93 6.59 12.03
CA HIS A 41 -0.36 7.16 13.26
C HIS A 41 -0.49 6.27 14.51
N ALA A 42 -0.47 4.95 14.34
CA ALA A 42 -0.49 4.00 15.46
C ALA A 42 0.74 3.09 15.53
N VAL A 43 1.73 3.27 14.66
CA VAL A 43 3.00 2.52 14.72
C VAL A 43 4.19 3.48 14.56
N GLY A 44 4.13 4.60 15.27
CA GLY A 44 5.29 5.44 15.56
C GLY A 44 5.68 5.17 17.01
N TYR A 45 6.80 4.50 17.20
CA TYR A 45 7.45 4.34 18.48
C TYR A 45 7.88 5.73 18.97
N GLU A 46 7.33 6.21 20.09
CA GLU A 46 7.99 7.26 20.87
C GLU A 46 7.87 6.89 22.35
N LEU A 47 8.92 6.21 22.83
CA LEU A 47 9.29 6.24 24.23
C LEU A 47 9.83 7.64 24.53
N THR A 48 8.95 8.55 24.94
CA THR A 48 9.35 9.79 25.60
C THR A 48 8.48 9.93 26.84
N GLY A 49 9.11 9.78 28.00
CA GLY A 49 8.46 9.83 29.31
C GLY A 49 7.91 11.21 29.64
N GLY A 50 6.85 11.23 30.45
CA GLY A 50 6.29 12.44 31.03
C GLY A 50 4.85 12.20 31.46
N SER A 51 4.60 12.36 32.75
CA SER A 51 3.36 12.13 33.47
C SER A 51 2.16 12.96 32.99
N ASP A 52 0.98 12.52 33.44
CA ASP A 52 -0.32 13.23 33.54
C ASP A 52 -1.36 12.94 32.43
N GLU A 53 -2.30 12.05 32.77
CA GLU A 53 -3.69 12.01 32.26
C GLU A 53 -4.43 13.32 32.66
N PRO A 54 -5.45 13.83 31.93
CA PRO A 54 -6.63 13.03 31.55
C PRO A 54 -7.36 13.36 30.22
N SER A 55 -8.17 12.38 29.78
CA SER A 55 -9.44 12.51 29.02
C SER A 55 -9.42 12.70 27.49
N MET A 56 -9.94 11.70 26.77
CA MET A 56 -10.93 11.89 25.69
C MET A 56 -11.66 10.57 25.37
N ASP A 57 -12.81 10.42 26.01
CA ASP A 57 -14.10 10.00 25.45
C ASP A 57 -14.17 9.34 24.05
N LEU A 58 -14.87 8.20 24.01
CA LEU A 58 -15.80 7.76 22.94
C LEU A 58 -15.23 7.15 21.63
N ILE A 59 -14.39 6.13 21.70
CA ILE A 59 -14.18 5.21 20.56
C ILE A 59 -14.61 3.79 20.96
N GLY A 60 -15.91 3.59 21.18
CA GLY A 60 -16.43 2.30 21.67
C GLY A 60 -17.71 1.78 21.03
N ALA A 61 -18.48 2.58 20.28
CA ALA A 61 -19.86 2.20 19.94
C ALA A 61 -20.27 2.34 18.46
N ASP A 62 -19.45 2.94 17.59
CA ASP A 62 -19.87 3.25 16.21
C ASP A 62 -19.21 2.39 15.10
N SER A 63 -18.12 1.69 15.42
CA SER A 63 -17.38 0.91 14.40
C SER A 63 -18.12 -0.36 13.93
N GLU A 64 -19.02 -0.91 14.76
CA GLU A 64 -19.78 -2.11 14.38
C GLU A 64 -20.91 -1.83 13.38
N LYS A 65 -21.48 -0.62 13.42
CA LYS A 65 -22.59 -0.21 12.53
C LYS A 65 -22.14 0.13 11.12
N GLU A 66 -20.88 0.50 10.91
CA GLU A 66 -20.34 0.78 9.58
C GLU A 66 -19.95 -0.49 8.82
N LYS A 67 -19.46 -1.53 9.50
CA LYS A 67 -19.08 -2.81 8.85
C LYS A 67 -20.28 -3.52 8.23
N THR A 68 -21.46 -3.44 8.86
CA THR A 68 -22.69 -4.05 8.33
C THR A 68 -23.22 -3.31 7.10
N ARG A 69 -23.13 -1.97 7.08
CA ARG A 69 -23.58 -1.15 5.94
C ARG A 69 -22.68 -1.25 4.70
N HIS A 70 -21.39 -1.49 4.88
CA HIS A 70 -20.44 -1.68 3.77
C HIS A 70 -20.42 -3.11 3.25
N GLY A 71 -20.83 -4.09 4.06
CA GLY A 71 -20.95 -5.52 3.73
C GLY A 71 -21.84 -5.81 2.50
N ASP A 72 -22.94 -5.06 2.38
CA ASP A 72 -23.96 -5.28 1.35
C ASP A 72 -23.56 -4.73 -0.03
N CYS A 73 -22.62 -3.78 -0.07
CA CYS A 73 -22.12 -3.18 -1.31
C CYS A 73 -20.97 -3.97 -1.96
N LEU A 74 -20.49 -5.05 -1.33
CA LEU A 74 -19.36 -5.82 -1.84
C LEU A 74 -19.77 -6.81 -2.93
N THR A 75 -18.95 -6.83 -3.98
CA THR A 75 -19.03 -7.86 -5.02
C THR A 75 -18.75 -9.25 -4.42
N PRO A 76 -19.25 -10.34 -5.04
CA PRO A 76 -18.93 -11.70 -4.57
C PRO A 76 -17.43 -12.00 -4.50
N ALA A 77 -16.63 -11.39 -5.37
CA ALA A 77 -15.18 -11.54 -5.38
C ALA A 77 -14.53 -10.86 -4.16
N GLU A 78 -14.95 -9.64 -3.84
CA GLU A 78 -14.42 -8.91 -2.68
C GLU A 78 -14.81 -9.57 -1.36
N ARG A 79 -16.02 -10.13 -1.26
CA ARG A 79 -16.43 -10.91 -0.08
C ARG A 79 -15.51 -12.10 0.17
N ARG A 80 -15.25 -12.91 -0.87
CA ARG A 80 -14.31 -14.05 -0.77
C ARG A 80 -12.90 -13.60 -0.40
N TYR A 81 -12.43 -12.48 -0.97
CA TYR A 81 -11.13 -11.92 -0.61
C TYR A 81 -11.04 -11.55 0.86
N LEU A 82 -12.05 -10.86 1.41
CA LEU A 82 -12.10 -10.49 2.82
C LEU A 82 -12.12 -11.72 3.74
N GLU A 83 -12.91 -12.73 3.39
CA GLU A 83 -12.94 -14.00 4.14
C GLU A 83 -11.57 -14.70 4.14
N CYS A 84 -10.91 -14.77 2.98
CA CYS A 84 -9.56 -15.32 2.86
C CYS A 84 -8.55 -14.50 3.68
N TRP A 85 -8.63 -13.18 3.60
CA TRP A 85 -7.75 -12.28 4.35
C TRP A 85 -7.94 -12.45 5.86
N GLN A 86 -9.18 -12.51 6.35
CA GLN A 86 -9.50 -12.76 7.77
C GLN A 86 -8.92 -14.10 8.25
N LYS A 87 -9.02 -15.17 7.45
CA LYS A 87 -8.43 -16.47 7.78
C LYS A 87 -6.91 -16.38 7.93
N ILE A 88 -6.23 -15.71 6.99
CA ILE A 88 -4.78 -15.52 7.04
C ILE A 88 -4.39 -14.65 8.24
N ASP A 89 -5.17 -13.61 8.52
CA ASP A 89 -4.90 -12.68 9.61
C ASP A 89 -5.02 -13.35 10.97
N LEU A 90 -6.06 -14.17 11.20
CA LEU A 90 -6.18 -14.99 12.42
C LEU A 90 -4.96 -15.91 12.62
N GLN A 91 -4.48 -16.55 11.55
CA GLN A 91 -3.28 -17.39 11.64
C GLN A 91 -2.01 -16.58 11.94
N ARG A 92 -1.88 -15.37 11.37
CA ARG A 92 -0.76 -14.47 11.66
C ARG A 92 -0.82 -13.98 13.10
N LEU A 93 -1.99 -13.51 13.54
CA LEU A 93 -2.24 -13.05 14.90
C LEU A 93 -1.92 -14.12 15.94
N ALA A 94 -2.38 -15.35 15.74
CA ALA A 94 -2.06 -16.47 16.64
C ALA A 94 -0.54 -16.70 16.74
N LYS A 95 0.18 -16.69 15.61
CA LYS A 95 1.65 -16.85 15.61
C LYS A 95 2.38 -15.69 16.28
N THR A 96 1.93 -14.45 16.05
CA THR A 96 2.55 -13.26 16.65
C THR A 96 2.22 -13.13 18.13
N ALA A 97 1.04 -13.54 18.56
CA ALA A 97 0.63 -13.52 19.98
C ALA A 97 1.41 -14.52 20.82
N ASN A 98 1.82 -15.66 20.23
CA ASN A 98 2.60 -16.67 20.93
C ASN A 98 4.04 -16.25 21.26
N LYS A 99 4.58 -15.20 20.61
CA LYS A 99 5.99 -14.78 20.78
C LYS A 99 6.07 -13.42 21.45
N SER A 100 6.87 -13.31 22.51
CA SER A 100 7.18 -12.01 23.10
C SER A 100 8.01 -11.14 22.14
N HIS A 101 8.06 -9.83 22.36
CA HIS A 101 8.95 -8.95 21.61
C HIS A 101 10.42 -9.36 21.79
N ARG A 102 10.80 -9.77 23.01
CA ARG A 102 12.14 -10.28 23.32
C ARG A 102 12.46 -11.52 22.48
N ASP A 103 11.54 -12.48 22.42
CA ASP A 103 11.73 -13.72 21.64
C ASP A 103 11.86 -13.42 20.15
N ARG A 104 11.07 -12.48 19.63
CA ARG A 104 11.18 -12.02 18.24
C ARG A 104 12.55 -11.39 17.94
N ILE A 105 13.08 -10.58 18.85
CA ILE A 105 14.43 -10.01 18.71
C ILE A 105 15.50 -11.11 18.76
N GLN A 106 15.37 -12.06 19.68
CA GLN A 106 16.32 -13.16 19.82
C GLN A 106 16.34 -14.06 18.57
N GLU A 107 15.17 -14.42 18.05
CA GLU A 107 15.04 -15.22 16.83
C GLU A 107 15.59 -14.47 15.60
N PHE A 108 15.35 -13.16 15.51
CA PHE A 108 15.92 -12.32 14.47
C PHE A 108 17.44 -12.26 14.55
N ASN A 109 18.01 -12.05 15.74
CA ASN A 109 19.45 -12.01 15.94
C ASN A 109 20.10 -13.37 15.64
N HIS A 110 19.45 -14.46 16.05
CA HIS A 110 19.89 -15.82 15.71
C HIS A 110 19.82 -16.07 14.20
N TYR A 111 18.78 -15.59 13.52
CA TYR A 111 18.69 -15.67 12.06
C TYR A 111 19.83 -14.91 11.39
N LEU A 112 20.13 -13.69 11.82
CA LEU A 112 21.25 -12.91 11.29
C LEU A 112 22.60 -13.59 11.52
N ALA A 113 22.81 -14.18 12.69
CA ALA A 113 24.04 -14.91 12.99
C ALA A 113 24.24 -16.15 12.10
N ASN A 114 23.14 -16.76 11.62
CA ASN A 114 23.16 -17.94 10.76
C ASN A 114 23.09 -17.60 9.26
N LEU A 115 22.92 -16.33 8.88
CA LEU A 115 22.94 -15.94 7.49
C LEU A 115 24.34 -16.13 6.91
N SER A 116 24.42 -16.72 5.71
CA SER A 116 25.69 -16.84 5.01
C SER A 116 26.23 -15.45 4.69
N GLU A 117 27.51 -15.23 4.96
CA GLU A 117 28.21 -14.03 4.50
C GLU A 117 28.38 -14.03 2.97
N HIS A 118 28.55 -15.23 2.40
CA HIS A 118 28.82 -15.42 0.98
C HIS A 118 27.60 -16.03 0.28
N TYR A 119 27.05 -15.27 -0.68
CA TYR A 119 25.92 -15.67 -1.51
C TYR A 119 26.35 -16.14 -2.90
N ASP A 120 27.63 -16.48 -3.07
CA ASP A 120 28.17 -16.98 -4.33
C ASP A 120 28.74 -18.39 -4.16
N ILE A 121 28.72 -19.17 -5.22
CA ILE A 121 29.23 -20.54 -5.21
C ILE A 121 30.75 -20.45 -5.37
N PRO A 122 31.55 -21.03 -4.45
CA PRO A 122 32.99 -21.04 -4.62
C PRO A 122 33.35 -21.73 -5.94
N LYS A 123 34.23 -21.12 -6.71
CA LYS A 123 34.64 -21.63 -8.02
C LYS A 123 35.38 -22.95 -7.85
N VAL A 124 34.74 -24.06 -8.22
CA VAL A 124 35.35 -25.39 -8.25
C VAL A 124 36.23 -25.51 -9.51
N GLY A 125 37.52 -25.78 -9.30
CA GLY A 125 38.46 -26.08 -10.38
C GLY A 125 38.31 -27.53 -10.86
N PRO A 126 38.62 -27.84 -12.14
CA PRO A 126 38.64 -29.21 -12.62
C PRO A 126 39.82 -29.94 -11.94
N GLY A 127 39.49 -30.85 -11.04
CA GLY A 127 40.40 -31.92 -10.60
C GLY A 127 40.41 -33.05 -11.60
#